data_AF-A0A8J3MZK7-F1
#
_entry.id   AF-A0A8J3MZK7-F1
#
_cell.length_a   1.000
_cell.length_b   1.000
_cell.length_c   1.000
_cell.angle_alpha   90.00
_cell.angle_beta   90.00
_cell.angle_gamma   90.00
#
_symmetry.space_group_name_H-M   'P 1'
#
loop_
_entity.id
_entity.type
_entity.pdbx_description
1 polymer ?
#
loop_
_entity_poly.entity_id
_entity_poly.type
_entity_poly.pdbx_seq_one_letter_code
_entity_poly.pdbx_strand_id
1 'polypeptide(L)'
;MELHKRTYSDLRAQYPHLPAQLVCAARVKATEAMKSALARLNKGRKTRAPRSRLCPLRYDARSSWVKWETLTCSLATIAGRVHLSFAVPAHAHTYLGGKVCSTDLCFRQGTYSLHVVVSLPDPVVSPSEEVIGVDLGLTHPAVTSKGSKQVS
;
A
#
# COMPACT_ATOMS: atom_id res chain seq x y z
N MET A 1 -12.45 16.19 3.95
CA MET A 1 -11.85 17.50 4.30
C MET A 1 -12.02 17.83 5.79
N GLU A 2 -13.18 17.55 6.39
CA GLU A 2 -13.52 17.81 7.81
C GLU A 2 -12.39 17.50 8.81
N LEU A 3 -11.87 16.27 8.79
CA LEU A 3 -10.87 15.83 9.77
C LEU A 3 -9.55 16.60 9.63
N HIS A 4 -9.14 16.98 8.42
CA HIS A 4 -7.93 17.77 8.18
C HIS A 4 -7.99 19.11 8.88
N LYS A 5 -9.05 19.87 8.66
CA LYS A 5 -9.25 21.16 9.31
C LYS A 5 -9.27 21.04 10.84
N ARG A 6 -9.87 19.97 11.37
CA ARG A 6 -10.01 19.76 12.81
C ARG A 6 -8.75 19.31 13.55
N THR A 7 -7.78 18.70 12.87
CA THR A 7 -6.62 18.12 13.58
C THR A 7 -5.26 18.54 13.05
N TYR A 8 -5.18 19.14 11.86
CA TYR A 8 -3.90 19.48 11.25
C TYR A 8 -3.12 20.54 12.04
N SER A 9 -3.75 21.67 12.38
CA SER A 9 -3.08 22.77 13.10
C SER A 9 -2.56 22.31 14.46
N ASP A 10 -3.37 21.60 15.23
CA ASP A 10 -2.98 21.08 16.55
C ASP A 10 -1.82 20.10 16.45
N LEU A 11 -1.85 19.19 15.46
CA LEU A 11 -0.76 18.25 15.23
C LEU A 11 0.52 18.94 14.73
N ARG A 12 0.40 20.02 13.96
CA ARG A 12 1.56 20.83 13.55
C ARG A 12 2.17 21.59 14.73
N ALA A 13 1.35 22.07 15.67
CA ALA A 13 1.81 22.71 16.90
C ALA A 13 2.46 21.70 17.86
N GLN A 14 1.87 20.50 18.01
CA GLN A 14 2.38 19.45 18.89
C GLN A 14 3.67 18.80 18.34
N TYR A 15 3.79 18.66 17.03
CA TYR A 15 4.95 18.03 16.38
C TYR A 15 5.59 18.97 15.34
N PRO A 16 6.21 20.09 15.78
CA PRO A 16 6.70 21.13 14.87
C PRO A 16 7.80 20.60 13.93
N HIS A 17 8.65 19.72 14.44
CA HIS A 17 9.78 19.12 13.71
C HIS A 17 9.39 18.00 12.75
N LEU A 18 8.16 17.47 12.83
CA LEU A 18 7.70 16.45 11.90
C LEU A 18 7.33 17.15 10.57
N PRO A 19 7.91 16.76 9.42
CA PRO A 19 7.54 17.36 8.15
C PRO A 19 6.03 17.30 7.90
N ALA A 20 5.45 18.36 7.35
CA ALA A 20 4.00 18.48 7.16
C ALA A 20 3.40 17.30 6.39
N GLN A 21 4.13 16.78 5.40
CA GLN A 21 3.70 15.62 4.64
C GLN A 21 3.62 14.34 5.48
N LEU A 22 4.55 14.15 6.42
CA LEU A 22 4.52 13.01 7.35
C LEU A 22 3.38 13.14 8.36
N VAL A 23 3.05 14.37 8.80
CA VAL A 23 1.84 14.62 9.60
C VAL A 23 0.58 14.22 8.82
N CYS A 24 0.48 14.63 7.56
CA CYS A 24 -0.64 14.26 6.69
C CYS A 24 -0.73 12.74 6.50
N ALA A 25 0.38 12.07 6.20
CA ALA A 25 0.43 10.63 6.01
C ALA A 25 0.03 9.85 7.27
N ALA A 26 0.53 10.24 8.44
CA ALA A 26 0.16 9.63 9.72
C ALA A 26 -1.35 9.76 9.99
N ARG A 27 -1.92 10.93 9.73
CA ARG A 27 -3.37 11.18 9.89
C ARG A 27 -4.21 10.33 8.93
N VAL A 28 -3.81 10.22 7.67
CA VAL A 28 -4.49 9.37 6.68
C VAL A 28 -4.46 7.91 7.15
N LYS A 29 -3.30 7.42 7.59
CA LYS A 29 -3.15 6.05 8.09
C LYS A 29 -4.01 5.77 9.33
N ALA A 30 -4.07 6.71 10.27
CA ALA A 30 -4.96 6.62 11.42
C ALA A 30 -6.44 6.58 11.00
N THR A 31 -6.81 7.41 10.01
CA THR A 31 -8.17 7.45 9.47
C THR A 31 -8.56 6.12 8.80
N GLU A 32 -7.67 5.54 7.99
CA GLU A 32 -7.88 4.23 7.36
C GLU A 32 -8.06 3.12 8.40
N ALA A 33 -7.23 3.11 9.45
CA ALA A 33 -7.34 2.14 10.54
C ALA A 33 -8.69 2.26 11.27
N MET A 34 -9.13 3.49 11.56
CA MET A 34 -10.43 3.73 12.18
C MET A 34 -11.60 3.31 11.28
N LYS A 35 -11.55 3.66 9.98
CA LYS A 35 -12.55 3.22 9.00
C LYS A 35 -12.64 1.70 8.92
N SER A 36 -11.51 1.01 8.93
CA SER A 36 -11.46 -0.45 8.94
C SER A 36 -12.11 -1.03 10.21
N ALA A 37 -11.81 -0.45 11.38
CA ALA A 37 -12.43 -0.87 12.64
C ALA A 37 -13.94 -0.63 12.67
N LEU A 38 -14.42 0.50 12.17
CA LEU A 38 -15.84 0.81 12.04
C LEU A 38 -16.55 -0.13 11.06
N ALA A 39 -15.93 -0.42 9.91
CA ALA A 39 -16.48 -1.39 8.96
C ALA A 39 -16.63 -2.79 9.57
N ARG A 40 -15.73 -3.19 10.48
CA ARG A 40 -15.87 -4.45 11.25
C ARG A 40 -17.02 -4.37 12.25
N LEU A 41 -17.15 -3.28 12.98
CA LEU A 41 -18.24 -3.06 13.94
C LEU A 41 -19.60 -3.15 13.25
N ASN A 42 -19.75 -2.48 12.10
CA ASN A 42 -20.97 -2.50 11.30
C ASN A 42 -21.33 -3.90 10.78
N LYS A 43 -20.37 -4.82 10.71
CA LYS A 43 -20.58 -6.24 10.36
C LYS A 43 -20.81 -7.13 11.59
N GLY A 44 -21.10 -6.55 12.76
CA GLY A 44 -21.30 -7.28 14.01
C GLY A 44 -20.05 -7.96 14.57
N ARG A 45 -18.86 -7.65 14.03
CA ARG A 45 -17.61 -8.28 14.46
C ARG A 45 -17.05 -7.55 15.67
N LYS A 46 -16.59 -8.30 16.68
CA LYS A 46 -15.82 -7.74 17.80
C LYS A 46 -14.63 -6.94 17.26
N THR A 47 -14.52 -5.69 17.71
CA THR A 47 -13.47 -4.76 17.32
C THR A 47 -13.02 -3.96 18.54
N ARG A 48 -11.81 -3.41 18.47
CA ARG A 48 -11.24 -2.48 19.47
C ARG A 48 -10.65 -1.30 18.74
N ALA A 49 -10.44 -0.19 19.45
CA ALA A 49 -9.69 0.94 18.91
C ALA A 49 -8.32 0.46 18.39
N PRO A 50 -7.96 0.73 17.13
CA PRO A 50 -6.67 0.37 16.56
C PRO A 50 -5.54 0.96 17.39
N ARG A 51 -4.54 0.13 17.71
CA ARG A 51 -3.31 0.55 18.40
C ARG A 51 -2.12 -0.04 17.67
N SER A 52 -1.06 0.74 17.56
CA SER A 52 0.20 0.27 16.96
C SER A 52 1.37 0.94 17.66
N ARG A 53 2.38 0.13 18.02
CA ARG A 53 3.66 0.62 18.54
C ARG A 53 4.64 0.97 17.42
N LEU A 54 4.55 0.26 16.30
CA LEU A 54 5.43 0.34 15.14
C LEU A 54 4.58 0.39 13.88
N CYS A 55 3.76 1.44 13.78
CA CYS A 55 2.96 1.66 12.58
C CYS A 55 3.91 1.96 11.41
N PRO A 56 3.82 1.27 10.27
CA PRO A 56 4.71 1.56 9.16
C PRO A 56 4.56 3.02 8.72
N LEU A 57 5.67 3.67 8.40
CA LEU A 57 5.64 5.06 7.97
C LEU A 57 5.35 5.11 6.47
N ARG A 58 4.16 5.62 6.10
CA ARG A 58 3.77 5.77 4.71
C ARG A 58 4.33 7.06 4.13
N TYR A 59 4.85 6.95 2.91
CA TYR A 59 5.32 8.04 2.08
C TYR A 59 4.57 8.07 0.75
N ASP A 60 4.49 9.26 0.20
CA ASP A 60 3.98 9.57 -1.12
C ASP A 60 5.08 10.18 -1.99
N ALA A 61 4.72 10.59 -3.22
CA ALA A 61 5.64 11.21 -4.17
C ALA A 61 6.30 12.51 -3.67
N ARG A 62 5.75 13.18 -2.64
CA ARG A 62 6.35 14.38 -2.04
C ARG A 62 7.31 14.04 -0.92
N SER A 63 7.21 12.86 -0.33
CA SER A 63 7.96 12.48 0.88
C SER A 63 8.91 11.30 0.66
N SER A 64 8.87 10.67 -0.52
CA SER A 64 9.84 9.66 -0.95
C SER A 64 10.04 9.65 -2.46
N TRP A 65 11.13 9.03 -2.90
CA TRP A 65 11.30 8.55 -4.27
C TRP A 65 12.06 7.23 -4.27
N VAL A 66 11.91 6.45 -5.34
CA VAL A 66 12.66 5.21 -5.62
C VAL A 66 13.26 5.31 -7.02
N LYS A 67 14.53 4.94 -7.16
CA LYS A 67 15.24 4.79 -8.44
C LYS A 67 15.54 3.32 -8.63
N TRP A 68 14.96 2.75 -9.69
CA TRP A 68 15.08 1.31 -9.97
C TRP A 68 16.45 0.96 -10.55
N GLU A 69 17.04 1.87 -11.32
CA GLU A 69 18.31 1.68 -12.02
C GLU A 69 19.48 1.51 -11.05
N THR A 70 19.42 2.22 -9.92
CA THR A 70 20.47 2.21 -8.90
C THR A 70 20.06 1.49 -7.62
N LEU A 71 18.81 1.00 -7.55
CA LEU A 71 18.19 0.44 -6.35
C LEU A 71 18.40 1.34 -5.12
N THR A 72 18.13 2.63 -5.30
CA THR A 72 18.22 3.64 -4.23
C THR A 72 16.89 4.31 -3.99
N CYS A 73 16.67 4.75 -2.77
CA CYS A 73 15.50 5.52 -2.40
C CYS A 73 15.88 6.74 -1.55
N SER A 74 14.98 7.72 -1.53
CA SER A 74 15.02 8.81 -0.56
C SER A 74 13.77 8.78 0.29
N LEU A 75 13.93 8.93 1.60
CA LEU A 75 12.83 8.96 2.56
C LEU A 75 12.94 10.23 3.41
N ALA A 76 11.85 10.98 3.54
CA ALA A 76 11.78 12.10 4.45
C ALA A 76 11.82 11.62 5.91
N THR A 77 12.57 12.34 6.76
CA THR A 77 12.65 12.09 8.20
C THR A 77 12.58 13.42 8.95
N ILE A 78 12.58 13.37 10.28
CA ILE A 78 12.71 14.55 11.14
C ILE A 78 14.08 15.24 11.02
N ALA A 79 15.11 14.51 10.57
CA ALA A 79 16.47 15.02 10.40
C ALA A 79 16.77 15.39 8.93
N GLY A 80 15.75 15.56 8.09
CA GLY A 80 15.90 15.73 6.65
C GLY A 80 15.73 14.41 5.89
N ARG A 81 16.15 14.38 4.61
CA ARG A 81 16.00 13.19 3.77
C ARG A 81 17.20 12.27 3.94
N VAL A 82 16.93 10.98 4.14
CA VAL A 82 17.95 9.94 4.07
C VAL A 82 17.95 9.33 2.67
N HIS A 83 19.13 8.93 2.19
CA HIS A 83 19.33 8.24 0.92
C HIS A 83 19.87 6.85 1.21
N LEU A 84 19.16 5.83 0.76
CA LEU A 84 19.44 4.44 1.11
C LEU A 84 19.49 3.59 -0.14
N SER A 85 20.43 2.65 -0.19
CA SER A 85 20.36 1.53 -1.12
C SER A 85 19.45 0.44 -0.55
N PHE A 86 18.80 -0.33 -1.42
CA PHE A 86 17.97 -1.46 -1.01
C PHE A 86 18.17 -2.65 -1.94
N ALA A 87 17.79 -3.84 -1.47
CA ALA A 87 17.77 -5.06 -2.26
C ALA A 87 16.34 -5.45 -2.60
N VAL A 88 16.14 -6.03 -3.79
CA VAL A 88 14.84 -6.53 -4.24
C VAL A 88 14.90 -8.06 -4.32
N PRO A 89 14.00 -8.78 -3.62
CA PRO A 89 13.99 -10.23 -3.68
C PRO A 89 13.59 -10.72 -5.08
N ALA A 90 14.14 -11.87 -5.50
CA ALA A 90 13.98 -12.39 -6.87
C ALA A 90 12.52 -12.47 -7.33
N HIS A 91 11.60 -12.88 -6.46
CA HIS A 91 10.17 -12.99 -6.77
C HIS A 91 9.51 -11.64 -7.11
N ALA A 92 10.12 -10.51 -6.74
CA ALA A 92 9.59 -9.18 -6.99
C ALA A 92 10.26 -8.49 -8.19
N HIS A 93 11.19 -9.15 -8.89
CA HIS A 93 11.92 -8.55 -10.01
C HIS A 93 11.01 -8.15 -11.17
N THR A 94 9.91 -8.87 -11.40
CA THR A 94 8.87 -8.53 -12.39
C THR A 94 8.24 -7.15 -12.18
N TYR A 95 8.35 -6.58 -10.98
CA TYR A 95 7.77 -5.29 -10.63
C TYR A 95 8.74 -4.11 -10.78
N LEU A 96 10.02 -4.38 -11.09
CA LEU A 96 11.02 -3.35 -11.31
C LEU A 96 10.63 -2.45 -12.50
N GLY A 97 10.90 -1.16 -12.39
CA GLY A 97 10.50 -0.17 -13.40
C GLY A 97 9.05 0.29 -13.30
N GLY A 98 8.21 -0.37 -12.47
CA GLY A 98 6.83 0.04 -12.24
C GLY A 98 6.72 1.46 -11.67
N LYS A 99 5.62 2.14 -12.00
CA LYS A 99 5.36 3.51 -11.50
C LYS A 99 5.09 3.46 -10.00
N VAL A 100 5.95 4.08 -9.22
CA VAL A 100 5.81 4.13 -7.75
C VAL A 100 4.59 4.96 -7.35
N CYS A 101 3.69 4.36 -6.58
CA CYS A 101 2.49 5.00 -6.06
C CYS A 101 2.70 5.49 -4.62
N SER A 102 3.24 4.62 -3.77
CA SER A 102 3.56 4.92 -2.37
C SER A 102 4.65 3.99 -1.87
N THR A 103 5.28 4.36 -0.75
CA THR A 103 6.17 3.47 -0.02
C THR A 103 5.80 3.42 1.45
N ASP A 104 5.93 2.26 2.09
CA ASP A 104 5.76 2.10 3.53
C ASP A 104 7.08 1.56 4.12
N LEU A 105 7.71 2.33 5.01
CA LEU A 105 8.85 1.86 5.78
C LEU A 105 8.34 1.04 6.97
N CYS A 106 8.59 -0.26 6.93
CA CYS A 106 8.20 -1.23 7.93
C CYS A 106 9.39 -1.57 8.81
N PHE A 107 9.17 -1.69 10.13
CA PHE A 107 10.16 -2.21 11.06
C PHE A 107 9.59 -3.43 11.77
N ARG A 108 10.24 -4.59 11.60
CA ARG A 108 9.87 -5.85 12.27
C ARG A 108 11.12 -6.62 12.66
N GLN A 109 11.15 -7.08 13.91
CA GLN A 109 12.21 -7.96 14.44
C GLN A 109 13.64 -7.44 14.19
N GLY A 110 13.87 -6.13 14.37
CA GLY A 110 15.19 -5.54 14.17
C GLY A 110 15.51 -5.14 12.73
N THR A 111 14.64 -5.47 11.77
CA THR A 111 14.89 -5.24 10.35
C THR A 111 13.94 -4.21 9.77
N TYR A 112 14.49 -3.31 8.94
CA TYR A 112 13.71 -2.40 8.11
C TYR A 112 13.45 -3.02 6.74
N SER A 113 12.20 -2.95 6.28
CA SER A 113 11.83 -3.26 4.90
C SER A 113 11.08 -2.10 4.28
N LEU A 114 11.34 -1.84 3.00
CA LEU A 114 10.61 -0.83 2.22
C LEU A 114 9.58 -1.54 1.36
N HIS A 115 8.30 -1.36 1.69
CA HIS A 115 7.20 -1.88 0.86
C HIS A 115 6.90 -0.83 -0.21
N VAL A 116 7.17 -1.15 -1.48
CA VAL A 116 6.91 -0.24 -2.59
C VAL A 116 5.65 -0.70 -3.32
N VAL A 117 4.64 0.19 -3.39
CA VAL A 117 3.44 -0.04 -4.20
C VAL A 117 3.71 0.51 -5.58
N VAL A 118 3.59 -0.33 -6.60
CA VAL A 118 3.76 0.06 -8.00
C VAL A 118 2.48 -0.15 -8.79
N SER A 119 2.24 0.75 -9.74
CA SER A 119 1.25 0.58 -10.81
C SER A 119 1.96 0.07 -12.05
N LEU A 120 1.42 -1.02 -12.59
CA LEU A 120 1.85 -1.63 -13.85
C LEU A 120 0.82 -1.30 -14.93
N PRO A 121 1.23 -1.27 -16.21
CA PRO A 121 0.27 -1.19 -17.30
C PRO A 121 -0.66 -2.42 -17.28
N ASP A 122 -1.89 -2.24 -17.76
CA ASP A 122 -2.82 -3.35 -17.94
C ASP A 122 -2.22 -4.35 -18.94
N PRO A 123 -2.35 -5.66 -18.70
CA PRO A 123 -1.90 -6.66 -19.65
C PRO A 123 -2.68 -6.49 -20.95
N VAL A 124 -1.97 -6.53 -22.08
CA VAL A 124 -2.62 -6.60 -23.39
C VAL A 124 -3.25 -7.99 -23.52
N VAL A 125 -4.58 -8.06 -23.40
CA VAL A 125 -5.32 -9.30 -23.60
C VAL A 125 -5.79 -9.35 -25.05
N SER A 126 -5.22 -10.26 -25.84
CA SER A 126 -5.78 -10.59 -27.15
C SER A 126 -7.13 -11.28 -26.96
N PRO A 127 -8.18 -10.89 -27.70
CA PRO A 127 -9.45 -11.61 -27.63
C PRO A 127 -9.21 -13.07 -28.05
N SER A 128 -9.53 -13.99 -27.15
CA SER A 128 -9.53 -15.43 -27.39
C SER A 128 -10.98 -15.90 -27.52
N GLU A 129 -11.25 -16.80 -28.46
CA GLU A 129 -12.54 -17.50 -28.54
C GLU A 129 -12.73 -18.53 -27.41
N GLU A 130 -11.65 -18.84 -26.68
CA GLU A 130 -11.65 -19.76 -25.56
C GLU A 130 -12.02 -19.03 -24.26
N VAL A 131 -13.21 -19.32 -23.73
CA VAL A 131 -13.66 -18.82 -22.42
C VAL A 131 -13.36 -19.88 -21.37
N ILE A 132 -12.59 -19.51 -20.35
CA ILE A 132 -12.40 -20.32 -19.15
C ILE A 132 -13.33 -19.75 -18.07
N GLY A 133 -14.39 -20.48 -17.74
CA GLY A 133 -15.21 -20.18 -16.57
C GLY A 133 -14.47 -20.66 -15.32
N VAL A 134 -14.19 -19.74 -14.38
CA VAL A 134 -13.61 -20.08 -13.07
C VAL A 134 -14.71 -19.95 -12.02
N ASP A 135 -15.13 -21.07 -11.42
CA ASP A 135 -16.05 -21.09 -10.28
C ASP A 135 -15.30 -21.44 -8.99
N LEU A 136 -15.64 -20.74 -7.90
CA LEU A 136 -15.05 -20.93 -6.57
C LEU A 136 -16.06 -21.71 -5.71
N GLY A 137 -15.92 -23.04 -5.69
CA GLY A 137 -16.79 -23.93 -4.91
C GLY A 137 -16.33 -24.09 -3.45
N LEU A 138 -17.28 -24.29 -2.52
CA LEU A 138 -16.97 -24.47 -1.09
C LEU A 138 -16.12 -25.73 -0.79
N THR A 139 -16.10 -26.72 -1.68
CA THR A 139 -15.33 -27.96 -1.56
C THR A 139 -14.12 -28.05 -2.49
N HIS A 140 -14.04 -27.19 -3.51
CA HIS A 140 -12.98 -27.20 -4.52
C HIS A 140 -12.49 -25.77 -4.78
N PRO A 141 -11.23 -25.42 -4.44
CA PRO A 141 -10.74 -24.03 -4.47
C PRO A 141 -10.83 -23.33 -5.83
N ALA A 142 -10.86 -24.08 -6.94
CA ALA A 142 -11.25 -23.60 -8.26
C ALA A 142 -11.64 -24.80 -9.15
N VAL A 143 -12.72 -24.68 -9.90
CA VAL A 143 -13.12 -25.63 -10.95
C VAL A 143 -13.19 -24.87 -12.29
N THR A 144 -12.61 -25.44 -13.35
CA THR A 144 -12.58 -24.82 -14.68
C THR A 144 -13.36 -25.64 -15.70
N SER A 145 -14.26 -25.00 -16.45
CA SER A 145 -14.91 -25.60 -17.64
C SER A 145 -14.50 -24.84 -18.90
N LYS A 146 -14.22 -25.59 -19.98
CA LYS A 146 -13.97 -25.03 -21.31
C LYS A 146 -15.29 -25.04 -22.08
N GLY A 147 -15.86 -23.86 -22.33
CA GLY A 147 -17.03 -23.73 -23.20
C GLY A 147 -16.59 -23.34 -24.60
N SER A 148 -16.72 -24.23 -25.59
CA SER A 148 -16.63 -23.85 -27.01
C SER A 148 -17.96 -23.25 -27.44
N LYS A 149 -17.98 -22.01 -27.95
CA LYS A 149 -19.18 -21.44 -28.58
C LYS A 149 -19.50 -22.24 -29.85
N GLN A 150 -20.61 -22.98 -29.86
CA GLN A 150 -21.22 -23.40 -31.12
C GLN A 150 -21.90 -22.17 -31.73
N VAL A 151 -21.37 -21.68 -32.85
CA VAL A 151 -22.00 -20.67 -33.68
C VAL A 151 -23.05 -21.39 -34.52
N SER A 152 -24.32 -21.11 -34.26
CA SER A 152 -25.48 -21.49 -35.08
C SER A 152 -25.79 -20.41 -36.10
#